data_AF-A0A5J6L1R9-F1
#
_entry.id   AF-A0A5J6L1R9-F1
#
_cell.length_a   1.000
_cell.length_b   1.000
_cell.length_c   1.000
_cell.angle_alpha   90.00
_cell.angle_beta   90.00
_cell.angle_gamma   90.00
#
_symmetry.space_group_name_H-M   'P 1'
#
loop_
_entity.id
_entity.type
_entity.pdbx_description
1 polymer ?
#
loop_
_entity_poly.entity_id
_entity_poly.type
_entity_poly.pdbx_seq_one_letter_code
_entity_poly.pdbx_strand_id
1 'polypeptide(L)'
;MVDDILSTAVLAYVGFDRDAAVPGRFPARIDDPELRRRVVDIVAEVDADAGPGTGENLSAWGDALAAGVRERHPELSDEALAALKALLTFEYR
;
A
#
# COMPACT_ATOMS: atom_id res chain seq x y z
N MET A 1 -7.13 -4.77 -16.22
CA MET A 1 -7.33 -3.34 -16.54
C MET A 1 -7.03 -2.60 -15.26
N VAL A 2 -6.15 -1.60 -15.28
CA VAL A 2 -5.82 -0.85 -14.07
C VAL A 2 -7.05 -0.04 -13.64
N ASP A 3 -7.35 -0.07 -12.34
CA ASP A 3 -8.36 0.78 -11.71
C ASP A 3 -7.66 2.03 -11.17
N ASP A 4 -7.71 3.10 -11.95
CA ASP A 4 -7.06 4.38 -11.63
C ASP A 4 -7.65 5.02 -10.37
N ILE A 5 -8.94 4.79 -10.08
CA ILE A 5 -9.62 5.35 -8.90
C ILE A 5 -9.10 4.66 -7.65
N LEU A 6 -9.06 3.32 -7.66
CA LEU A 6 -8.52 2.54 -6.54
C LEU A 6 -7.04 2.83 -6.32
N SER A 7 -6.26 2.91 -7.40
CA SER A 7 -4.83 3.23 -7.34
C SER A 7 -4.59 4.61 -6.73
N THR A 8 -5.35 5.62 -7.16
CA THR A 8 -5.28 6.99 -6.60
C THR A 8 -5.66 7.01 -5.12
N ALA A 9 -6.66 6.22 -4.72
CA ALA A 9 -7.07 6.12 -3.33
C ALA A 9 -5.99 5.47 -2.45
N VAL A 10 -5.26 4.48 -2.96
CA VAL A 10 -4.09 3.91 -2.27
C VAL A 10 -3.00 4.96 -2.11
N LEU A 11 -2.69 5.73 -3.17
CA LEU A 11 -1.71 6.83 -3.07
C LEU A 11 -2.12 7.87 -2.03
N ALA A 12 -3.38 8.29 -2.03
CA ALA A 12 -3.93 9.22 -1.05
C ALA A 12 -3.89 8.68 0.38
N TYR A 13 -4.18 7.39 0.56
CA TYR A 13 -4.09 6.71 1.84
C TYR A 13 -2.67 6.68 2.38
N VAL A 14 -1.68 6.38 1.54
CA VAL A 14 -0.27 6.33 1.95
C VAL A 14 0.34 7.74 2.09
N GLY A 15 -0.23 8.71 1.37
CA GLY A 15 0.26 10.08 1.27
C GLY A 15 1.27 10.32 0.16
N PHE A 16 1.39 9.39 -0.78
CA PHE A 16 2.25 9.51 -1.97
C PHE A 16 1.68 10.44 -3.05
N ASP A 17 0.44 10.90 -2.90
CA ASP A 17 -0.25 11.78 -3.85
C ASP A 17 0.19 13.26 -3.78
N ARG A 18 0.81 13.71 -2.68
CA ARG A 18 1.07 15.14 -2.41
C ARG A 18 2.39 15.43 -1.68
N ASP A 19 3.48 14.74 -2.01
CA ASP A 19 4.78 14.96 -1.36
C ASP A 19 4.71 14.81 0.18
N ALA A 20 3.93 13.86 0.71
CA ALA A 20 4.08 13.56 2.14
C ALA A 20 5.53 13.10 2.35
N ALA A 21 6.28 13.84 3.17
CA ALA A 21 7.68 13.53 3.46
C ALA A 21 7.85 12.15 4.12
N VAL A 22 6.75 11.58 4.64
CA VAL A 22 6.72 10.32 5.37
C VAL A 22 5.48 9.51 4.92
N PRO A 23 5.66 8.25 4.47
CA PRO A 23 4.55 7.32 4.24
C PRO A 23 3.77 7.10 5.53
N GLY A 24 2.44 7.08 5.46
CA GLY A 24 1.59 6.86 6.64
C GLY A 24 0.21 6.32 6.29
N ARG A 25 -0.67 6.22 7.28
CA ARG A 25 -2.05 5.75 7.08
C ARG A 25 -3.01 6.92 7.20
N PHE A 26 -3.59 7.35 6.08
CA PHE A 26 -4.47 8.53 6.00
C PHE A 26 -5.87 8.18 5.45
N PRO A 27 -6.66 7.32 6.12
CA PRO A 27 -8.00 6.94 5.66
C PRO A 27 -8.93 8.14 5.47
N ALA A 28 -8.75 9.21 6.25
CA ALA A 28 -9.55 10.43 6.14
C ALA A 28 -9.32 11.23 4.83
N ARG A 29 -8.31 10.87 4.01
CA ARG A 29 -8.08 11.48 2.69
C ARG A 29 -8.94 10.89 1.57
N ILE A 30 -9.66 9.80 1.87
CA ILE A 30 -10.60 9.17 0.94
C ILE A 30 -12.02 9.53 1.39
N ASP A 31 -12.66 10.43 0.64
CA ASP A 31 -14.02 10.90 0.93
C ASP A 31 -15.06 9.81 0.75
N ASP A 32 -14.91 8.98 -0.29
CA ASP A 32 -15.81 7.87 -0.59
C ASP A 32 -15.67 6.74 0.46
N PRO A 33 -16.73 6.43 1.23
CA PRO A 33 -16.67 5.41 2.29
C PRO A 33 -16.48 3.98 1.75
N GLU A 34 -16.99 3.65 0.57
CA GLU A 34 -16.82 2.31 -0.02
C GLU A 34 -15.40 2.13 -0.53
N LEU A 35 -14.86 3.16 -1.20
CA LEU A 35 -13.48 3.18 -1.67
C LEU A 35 -12.50 3.14 -0.49
N ARG A 36 -12.79 3.90 0.57
CA ARG A 36 -12.00 3.89 1.80
C ARG A 36 -11.97 2.52 2.44
N ARG A 37 -13.11 1.83 2.53
CA ARG A 37 -13.18 0.47 3.07
C ARG A 37 -12.30 -0.48 2.24
N ARG A 38 -12.42 -0.44 0.90
CA ARG A 38 -11.60 -1.27 0.01
C ARG A 38 -10.10 -1.05 0.23
N VAL A 39 -9.64 0.19 0.30
CA VAL A 39 -8.22 0.49 0.53
C VAL A 39 -7.76 -0.01 1.90
N VAL A 40 -8.58 0.16 2.95
CA VAL A 40 -8.28 -0.35 4.29
C VAL A 40 -8.19 -1.87 4.30
N ASP A 41 -9.09 -2.58 3.59
CA ASP A 41 -9.07 -4.03 3.49
C ASP A 41 -7.78 -4.51 2.79
N ILE A 42 -7.38 -3.88 1.68
CA ILE A 42 -6.11 -4.17 0.99
C ILE A 42 -4.92 -3.98 1.94
N VAL A 43 -4.86 -2.86 2.66
CA VAL A 43 -3.75 -2.58 3.59
C VAL A 43 -3.73 -3.59 4.74
N ALA A 44 -4.89 -3.98 5.27
CA ALA A 44 -4.99 -4.97 6.34
C ALA A 44 -4.56 -6.37 5.88
N GLU A 45 -4.91 -6.78 4.65
CA GLU A 45 -4.40 -8.03 4.05
C GLU A 45 -2.88 -8.02 3.99
N VAL A 46 -2.31 -6.89 3.57
CA VAL A 46 -0.88 -6.73 3.40
C VAL A 46 -0.13 -6.68 4.73
N ASP A 47 -0.71 -6.04 5.75
CA ASP A 47 -0.20 -6.07 7.12
C ASP A 47 -0.20 -7.47 7.71
N ALA A 48 -1.22 -8.28 7.41
CA ALA A 48 -1.29 -9.66 7.89
C ALA A 48 -0.19 -10.55 7.29
N ASP A 49 0.23 -10.25 6.05
CA ASP A 49 1.35 -10.93 5.40
C ASP A 49 2.73 -10.45 5.90
N ALA A 50 2.77 -9.28 6.56
CA ALA A 50 3.97 -8.73 7.18
C ALA A 50 4.28 -9.47 8.51
N GLY A 51 4.87 -10.66 8.42
CA GLY A 51 5.23 -11.47 9.58
C GLY A 51 6.46 -10.96 10.36
N PRO A 52 6.58 -11.28 11.67
CA PRO A 52 7.72 -10.92 12.51
C PRO A 52 8.96 -11.79 12.16
N GLY A 53 9.68 -11.40 11.12
CA GLY A 53 10.91 -12.06 10.67
C GLY A 53 11.60 -11.38 9.49
N THR A 54 11.10 -10.23 9.05
CA THR A 54 11.43 -9.57 7.78
C THR A 54 12.55 -8.52 7.89
N GLY A 55 13.14 -8.38 9.09
CA GLY A 55 14.16 -7.36 9.38
C GLY A 55 15.53 -7.57 8.73
N GLU A 56 15.86 -8.78 8.25
CA GLU A 56 17.20 -9.04 7.68
C GLU A 56 17.38 -8.47 6.26
N ASN A 57 16.30 -8.24 5.50
CA ASN A 57 16.36 -7.56 4.20
C ASN A 57 15.03 -6.88 3.82
N LEU A 58 14.78 -5.69 4.38
CA LEU A 58 13.57 -4.90 4.14
C LEU A 58 13.30 -4.61 2.65
N SER A 59 14.35 -4.44 1.83
CA SER A 59 14.16 -4.18 0.39
C SER A 59 13.62 -5.41 -0.33
N ALA A 60 14.28 -6.56 -0.17
CA ALA A 60 13.85 -7.81 -0.81
C ALA A 60 12.49 -8.27 -0.29
N TRP A 61 12.22 -8.06 1.00
CA TRP A 61 10.90 -8.30 1.57
C TRP A 61 9.84 -7.38 0.94
N GLY A 62 10.11 -6.07 0.84
CA GLY A 62 9.20 -5.12 0.20
C GLY A 62 8.92 -5.45 -1.26
N ASP A 63 9.91 -5.98 -2.00
CA ASP A 63 9.73 -6.45 -3.38
C ASP A 63 8.85 -7.70 -3.46
N ALA A 64 9.08 -8.69 -2.59
CA ALA A 64 8.27 -9.90 -2.52
C ALA A 64 6.81 -9.60 -2.15
N LEU A 65 6.62 -8.66 -1.22
CA LEU A 65 5.30 -8.20 -0.81
C LEU A 65 4.59 -7.47 -1.95
N ALA A 66 5.24 -6.53 -2.64
CA ALA A 66 4.65 -5.83 -3.78
C ALA A 66 4.24 -6.81 -4.91
N ALA A 67 5.05 -7.83 -5.16
CA ALA A 67 4.71 -8.90 -6.11
C ALA A 67 3.46 -9.69 -5.66
N GLY A 68 3.39 -10.10 -4.39
CA GLY A 68 2.22 -10.81 -3.86
C GLY A 68 0.95 -9.96 -3.82
N VAL A 69 1.06 -8.64 -3.65
CA VAL A 69 -0.07 -7.71 -3.81
C VAL A 69 -0.49 -7.61 -5.27
N ARG A 70 0.46 -7.52 -6.20
CA ARG A 70 0.15 -7.46 -7.65
C ARG A 70 -0.60 -8.69 -8.15
N GLU A 71 -0.29 -9.87 -7.63
CA GLU A 71 -0.98 -11.10 -7.98
C GLU A 71 -2.44 -11.11 -7.49
N ARG A 72 -2.70 -10.56 -6.29
CA ARG A 72 -4.05 -10.49 -5.70
C ARG A 72 -4.89 -9.33 -6.21
N HIS A 73 -4.24 -8.19 -6.47
CA HIS A 73 -4.85 -6.94 -6.88
C HIS A 73 -4.21 -6.44 -8.20
N PRO A 74 -4.36 -7.18 -9.32
CA PRO A 74 -3.80 -6.80 -10.62
C PRO A 74 -4.38 -5.49 -11.18
N GLU A 75 -5.48 -5.00 -10.62
CA GLU A 75 -6.07 -3.69 -10.89
C GLU A 75 -5.26 -2.52 -10.33
N LEU A 76 -4.33 -2.73 -9.39
CA LEU A 76 -3.51 -1.64 -8.86
C LEU A 76 -2.41 -1.22 -9.85
N SER A 77 -2.16 0.09 -9.92
CA SER A 77 -1.03 0.65 -10.67
C SER A 77 0.30 0.31 -10.00
N ASP A 78 1.39 0.36 -10.78
CA ASP A 78 2.74 0.14 -10.24
C ASP A 78 3.12 1.19 -9.19
N GLU A 79 2.61 2.42 -9.33
CA GLU A 79 2.78 3.50 -8.34
C GLU A 79 2.08 3.19 -7.02
N ALA A 80 0.84 2.67 -7.07
CA ALA A 80 0.11 2.27 -5.87
C ALA A 80 0.83 1.14 -5.12
N LEU A 81 1.38 0.17 -5.86
CA LEU A 81 2.20 -0.90 -5.28
C LEU A 81 3.49 -0.36 -4.64
N ALA A 82 4.16 0.59 -5.30
CA ALA A 82 5.34 1.25 -4.76
C ALA A 82 5.03 2.01 -3.46
N ALA A 83 3.87 2.68 -3.38
CA ALA A 83 3.42 3.35 -2.18
C ALA A 83 3.16 2.36 -1.03
N LEU A 84 2.47 1.23 -1.29
CA LEU A 84 2.27 0.18 -0.28
C LEU A 84 3.61 -0.38 0.23
N LYS A 85 4.55 -0.67 -0.67
CA LYS A 85 5.92 -1.09 -0.30
C LYS A 85 6.59 -0.05 0.61
N ALA A 86 6.49 1.24 0.26
CA ALA A 86 7.10 2.31 1.03
C ALA A 86 6.46 2.47 2.42
N LEU A 87 5.14 2.33 2.54
CA LEU A 87 4.44 2.34 3.82
C LEU A 87 5.01 1.27 4.77
N LEU A 88 5.11 0.04 4.28
CA LEU A 88 5.47 -1.10 5.12
C LEU A 88 6.96 -1.13 5.44
N THR A 89 7.82 -0.84 4.46
CA THR A 89 9.26 -0.74 4.73
C THR A 89 9.59 0.42 5.68
N PHE A 90 8.77 1.48 5.71
CA PHE A 90 8.88 2.56 6.70
C PHE A 90 8.39 2.15 8.10
N GLU A 91 7.27 1.44 8.20
CA GLU A 91 6.71 0.99 9.49
C GLU A 91 7.54 -0.13 10.16
N TYR A 92 8.25 -0.94 9.38
CA TYR A 92 9.08 -2.06 9.86
C TYR A 92 10.59 -1.75 9.91
N ARG A 93 10.98 -0.49 9.67
CA ARG A 93 12.35 0.03 9.88
C ARG A 93 12.68 0.19 11.37
#